data_AF-A0A9N9LK01-F1
#
_entry.id   AF-A0A9N9LK01-F1
#
_cell.length_a   1.000
_cell.length_b   1.000
_cell.length_c   1.000
_cell.angle_alpha   90.00
_cell.angle_beta   90.00
_cell.angle_gamma   90.00
#
_symmetry.space_group_name_H-M   'P 1'
#
loop_
_entity.id
_entity.type
_entity.pdbx_description
1 polymer ?
#
loop_
_entity_poly.entity_id
_entity_poly.type
_entity_poly.pdbx_seq_one_letter_code
_entity_poly.pdbx_strand_id
1 'polypeptide(L)'
;MIDQVSSGILVCIGLIISGLCGISTVAYHFFFRPLAAFPGPKLAIATFAYEWYYDLVLGGQYTFKLKELHKQYGKSIYGPVSRLNPDELHFDDPDYFDEIFNVTNGKADKLYRVANAFGPYPATIGTQDHDLHRLRRSAVNVFFSKRSVLDLVPHIQRIIVNFVVALKMHVQQENQ
;
A
#
# COMPACT_ATOMS: atom_id res chain seq x y z
N MET A 1 -27.34 -39.36 17.40
CA MET A 1 -27.27 -39.59 15.93
C MET A 1 -27.93 -38.46 15.14
N ILE A 2 -29.13 -38.02 15.54
CA ILE A 2 -29.85 -36.90 14.88
C ILE A 2 -29.10 -35.56 14.97
N ASP A 3 -28.46 -35.27 16.12
CA ASP A 3 -27.74 -33.99 16.33
C ASP A 3 -26.47 -33.84 15.46
N GLN A 4 -25.80 -34.96 15.17
CA GLN A 4 -24.58 -34.98 14.36
C GLN A 4 -24.88 -34.82 12.87
N VAL A 5 -26.02 -35.36 12.41
CA VAL A 5 -26.52 -35.15 11.04
C VAL A 5 -26.98 -33.70 10.85
N SER A 6 -27.71 -33.13 11.82
CA SER A 6 -28.13 -31.73 11.81
C SER A 6 -26.93 -30.76 11.76
N SER A 7 -25.90 -31.04 12.56
CA SER A 7 -24.65 -30.25 12.56
C SER A 7 -23.92 -30.30 11.22
N GLY A 8 -23.87 -31.49 10.57
CA GLY A 8 -23.25 -31.63 9.25
C GLY A 8 -23.99 -30.86 8.14
N ILE A 9 -25.33 -30.86 8.17
CA ILE A 9 -26.15 -30.10 7.21
C ILE A 9 -25.91 -28.60 7.36
N LEU A 10 -25.84 -28.07 8.59
CA LEU A 10 -25.56 -26.66 8.84
C LEU A 10 -24.18 -26.24 8.31
N VAL A 11 -23.15 -27.08 8.49
CA VAL A 11 -21.81 -26.82 7.93
C VAL A 11 -21.86 -26.79 6.40
N CYS A 12 -22.52 -27.75 5.76
CA CYS A 12 -22.65 -27.79 4.30
C CYS A 12 -23.38 -26.55 3.75
N ILE A 13 -24.49 -26.15 4.38
CA ILE A 13 -25.21 -24.92 4.02
C ILE A 13 -24.30 -23.70 4.17
N GLY A 14 -23.55 -23.61 5.27
CA GLY A 14 -22.58 -22.53 5.49
C GLY A 14 -21.51 -22.45 4.39
N LEU A 15 -20.94 -23.59 3.99
CA LEU A 15 -19.95 -23.66 2.91
C LEU A 15 -20.54 -23.25 1.55
N ILE A 16 -21.76 -23.67 1.25
CA ILE A 16 -22.46 -23.30 0.02
C ILE A 16 -22.72 -21.79 -0.01
N ILE A 17 -23.26 -21.20 1.07
CA ILE A 17 -23.52 -19.76 1.17
C ILE A 17 -22.22 -18.97 1.02
N SER A 18 -21.15 -19.40 1.71
CA SER A 18 -19.82 -18.78 1.62
C SER A 18 -19.28 -18.82 0.19
N GLY A 19 -19.39 -19.97 -0.49
CA GLY A 19 -18.98 -20.12 -1.88
C GLY A 19 -19.76 -19.21 -2.84
N LEU A 20 -21.10 -19.16 -2.70
CA LEU A 20 -21.94 -18.25 -3.49
C LEU A 20 -21.60 -16.77 -3.26
N CYS A 21 -21.35 -16.38 -2.01
CA CYS A 21 -20.92 -15.02 -1.66
C CYS A 21 -19.56 -14.67 -2.25
N GLY A 22 -18.61 -15.61 -2.24
CA GLY A 22 -17.30 -15.44 -2.87
C GLY A 22 -17.42 -15.23 -4.39
N ILE A 23 -18.19 -16.06 -5.06
CA ILE A 23 -18.43 -15.97 -6.51
C ILE A 23 -19.13 -14.65 -6.87
N SER A 24 -20.15 -14.25 -6.11
CA SER A 24 -20.87 -13.00 -6.36
C SER A 24 -19.96 -11.78 -6.18
N THR A 25 -19.08 -11.81 -5.17
CA THR A 25 -18.09 -10.74 -4.94
C THR A 25 -17.10 -10.64 -6.10
N VAL A 26 -16.58 -11.76 -6.58
CA VAL A 26 -15.66 -11.77 -7.74
C VAL A 26 -16.37 -11.24 -8.98
N ALA A 27 -17.59 -11.71 -9.27
CA ALA A 27 -18.38 -11.20 -10.39
C ALA A 27 -18.63 -9.68 -10.28
N TYR A 28 -18.92 -9.20 -9.08
CA TYR A 28 -19.07 -7.76 -8.80
C TYR A 28 -17.80 -6.97 -9.13
N HIS A 29 -16.62 -7.50 -8.78
CA HIS A 29 -15.34 -6.86 -9.08
C HIS A 29 -15.05 -6.73 -10.58
N PHE A 30 -15.47 -7.72 -11.39
CA PHE A 30 -15.26 -7.70 -12.83
C PHE A 30 -16.24 -6.82 -13.59
N PHE A 31 -17.53 -6.83 -13.23
CA PHE A 31 -18.57 -6.24 -14.07
C PHE A 31 -19.21 -4.98 -13.52
N PHE A 32 -19.36 -4.89 -12.20
CA PHE A 32 -20.22 -3.88 -11.57
C PHE A 32 -19.44 -2.81 -10.82
N ARG A 33 -18.11 -2.97 -10.66
CA ARG A 33 -17.27 -1.92 -10.06
C ARG A 33 -16.95 -0.81 -11.06
N PRO A 34 -16.81 0.45 -10.59
CA PRO A 34 -16.43 1.58 -11.44
C PRO A 34 -15.07 1.38 -12.13
N LEU A 35 -14.17 0.59 -11.51
CA LEU A 35 -12.86 0.26 -12.06
C LEU A 35 -12.90 -0.87 -13.12
N ALA A 36 -14.07 -1.42 -13.46
CA ALA A 36 -14.21 -2.51 -14.43
C ALA A 36 -13.73 -2.14 -15.85
N ALA A 37 -13.75 -0.85 -16.19
CA ALA A 37 -13.26 -0.35 -17.47
C ALA A 37 -11.75 -0.52 -17.65
N PHE A 38 -10.98 -0.59 -16.57
CA PHE A 38 -9.53 -0.61 -16.61
C PHE A 38 -8.99 -2.04 -16.71
N PRO A 39 -8.06 -2.31 -17.64
CA PRO A 39 -7.49 -3.63 -17.81
C PRO A 39 -6.50 -3.97 -16.68
N GLY A 40 -6.36 -5.26 -16.38
CA GLY A 40 -5.42 -5.78 -15.41
C GLY A 40 -5.43 -7.31 -15.38
N PRO A 41 -4.50 -7.94 -14.64
CA PRO A 41 -4.50 -9.38 -14.47
C PRO A 41 -5.79 -9.86 -13.81
N LYS A 42 -6.41 -10.90 -14.36
CA LYS A 42 -7.69 -11.43 -13.84
C LYS A 42 -7.63 -11.78 -12.35
N LEU A 43 -6.51 -12.36 -11.88
CA LEU A 43 -6.35 -12.70 -10.47
C LEU A 43 -6.28 -11.47 -9.56
N ALA A 44 -5.61 -10.40 -10.00
CA ALA A 44 -5.56 -9.11 -9.30
C ALA A 44 -6.93 -8.41 -9.27
N ILE A 45 -7.70 -8.51 -10.35
CA ILE A 45 -9.08 -7.98 -10.38
C ILE A 45 -9.99 -8.75 -9.41
N ALA A 46 -9.80 -10.07 -9.32
CA ALA A 46 -10.63 -10.93 -8.49
C ALA A 46 -10.35 -10.74 -6.99
N THR A 47 -9.07 -10.74 -6.60
CA THR A 47 -8.64 -10.81 -5.19
C THR A 47 -7.31 -10.11 -4.95
N PHE A 48 -7.05 -9.71 -3.71
CA PHE A 48 -5.76 -9.19 -3.25
C PHE A 48 -4.65 -10.26 -3.13
N ALA A 49 -4.99 -11.54 -3.32
CA ALA A 49 -4.01 -12.63 -3.20
C ALA A 49 -2.88 -12.53 -4.24
N TYR A 50 -3.15 -11.84 -5.36
CA TYR A 50 -2.15 -11.62 -6.40
C TYR A 50 -0.98 -10.75 -5.89
N GLU A 51 -1.26 -9.57 -5.35
CA GLU A 51 -0.25 -8.69 -4.72
C GLU A 51 0.45 -9.42 -3.57
N TRP A 52 -0.34 -10.02 -2.67
CA TRP A 52 0.15 -10.73 -1.49
C TRP A 52 1.18 -11.82 -1.81
N TYR A 53 0.98 -12.56 -2.90
CA TYR A 53 1.92 -13.58 -3.36
C TYR A 53 3.28 -12.99 -3.76
N TYR A 54 3.29 -11.90 -4.53
CA TYR A 54 4.55 -11.27 -4.94
C TYR A 54 5.28 -10.58 -3.79
N ASP A 55 4.54 -10.05 -2.82
CA ASP A 55 5.14 -9.35 -1.69
C ASP A 55 5.61 -10.30 -0.59
N LEU A 56 4.78 -11.23 -0.14
CA LEU A 56 5.14 -12.08 1.00
C LEU A 56 5.85 -13.37 0.61
N VAL A 57 5.48 -13.99 -0.53
CA VAL A 57 6.05 -15.28 -0.92
C VAL A 57 7.32 -15.09 -1.75
N LEU A 58 7.32 -14.11 -2.65
CA LEU A 58 8.48 -13.82 -3.52
C LEU A 58 9.44 -12.76 -2.96
N GLY A 59 9.19 -12.25 -1.76
CA GLY A 59 10.11 -11.32 -1.08
C GLY A 59 10.08 -9.90 -1.67
N GLY A 60 8.89 -9.30 -1.80
CA GLY A 60 8.72 -7.90 -2.19
C GLY A 60 8.94 -7.63 -3.67
N GLN A 61 8.68 -8.60 -4.55
CA GLN A 61 8.94 -8.48 -5.98
C GLN A 61 7.80 -7.77 -6.74
N TYR A 62 6.74 -7.34 -6.04
CA TYR A 62 5.57 -6.77 -6.70
C TYR A 62 5.92 -5.49 -7.44
N THR A 63 6.79 -4.62 -6.91
CA THR A 63 7.26 -3.40 -7.60
C THR A 63 7.81 -3.66 -9.00
N PHE A 64 8.59 -4.73 -9.19
CA PHE A 64 9.09 -5.11 -10.52
C PHE A 64 7.96 -5.67 -11.39
N LYS A 65 7.06 -6.45 -10.78
CA LYS A 65 5.88 -6.97 -11.46
C LYS A 65 4.98 -5.85 -11.98
N LEU A 66 4.76 -4.78 -11.21
CA LEU A 66 4.00 -3.60 -11.64
C LEU A 66 4.54 -3.02 -12.96
N LYS A 67 5.85 -2.92 -13.11
CA LYS A 67 6.47 -2.43 -14.36
C LYS A 67 6.16 -3.33 -15.55
N GLU A 68 6.11 -4.64 -15.35
CA GLU A 68 5.68 -5.58 -16.41
C GLU A 68 4.20 -5.43 -16.72
N LEU A 69 3.36 -5.28 -15.69
CA LEU A 69 1.93 -5.08 -15.84
C LEU A 69 1.63 -3.80 -16.61
N HIS A 70 2.36 -2.72 -16.37
CA HIS A 70 2.23 -1.49 -17.15
C HIS A 70 2.65 -1.65 -18.60
N LYS A 71 3.69 -2.43 -18.89
CA LYS A 71 4.03 -2.77 -20.28
C LYS A 71 2.93 -3.58 -20.97
N GLN A 72 2.24 -4.45 -20.23
CA GLN A 72 1.23 -5.36 -20.75
C GLN A 72 -0.16 -4.72 -20.88
N TYR A 73 -0.58 -3.94 -19.88
CA TYR A 73 -1.94 -3.42 -19.71
C TYR A 73 -2.01 -1.88 -19.76
N GLY A 74 -0.89 -1.17 -19.55
CA GLY A 74 -0.84 0.29 -19.54
C GLY A 74 -0.98 0.95 -20.92
N LYS A 75 -1.01 0.19 -22.02
CA LYS A 75 -1.38 0.75 -23.34
C LYS A 75 -2.89 0.73 -23.57
N SER A 76 -3.67 1.00 -22.51
CA SER A 76 -5.13 1.00 -22.56
C SER A 76 -5.67 2.26 -23.22
N ILE A 77 -6.94 2.21 -23.63
CA ILE A 77 -7.71 3.37 -24.11
C ILE A 77 -7.78 4.51 -23.08
N TYR A 78 -7.50 4.22 -21.80
CA TYR A 78 -7.55 5.17 -20.69
C TYR A 78 -6.17 5.73 -20.30
N GLY A 79 -5.11 5.47 -21.09
CA GLY A 79 -3.74 5.90 -20.78
C GLY A 79 -2.92 4.84 -20.03
N PRO A 80 -1.71 5.19 -19.55
CA PRO A 80 -0.77 4.35 -18.77
C PRO A 80 -1.29 4.02 -17.37
N VAL A 81 -2.47 3.41 -17.31
CA VAL A 81 -3.21 3.04 -16.11
C VAL A 81 -3.50 1.56 -16.15
N SER A 82 -3.11 0.87 -15.08
CA SER A 82 -3.34 -0.56 -14.92
C SER A 82 -4.07 -0.84 -13.62
N ARG A 83 -5.06 -1.72 -13.66
CA ARG A 83 -5.76 -2.18 -12.45
C ARG A 83 -4.92 -3.25 -11.75
N LEU A 84 -4.51 -2.96 -10.51
CA LEU A 84 -3.65 -3.85 -9.73
C LEU A 84 -4.40 -4.66 -8.69
N ASN A 85 -5.56 -4.18 -8.26
CA ASN A 85 -6.40 -4.81 -7.25
C ASN A 85 -7.88 -4.58 -7.56
N PRO A 86 -8.80 -5.19 -6.80
CA PRO A 86 -10.22 -4.97 -6.98
C PRO A 86 -10.64 -3.49 -6.86
N ASP A 87 -9.91 -2.70 -6.08
CA ASP A 87 -10.21 -1.32 -5.68
C ASP A 87 -9.09 -0.31 -5.98
N GLU A 88 -7.99 -0.72 -6.62
CA GLU A 88 -6.84 0.16 -6.88
C GLU A 88 -6.43 0.19 -8.36
N LEU A 89 -6.17 1.41 -8.82
CA LEU A 89 -5.54 1.71 -10.10
C LEU A 89 -4.13 2.21 -9.85
N HIS A 90 -3.22 1.85 -10.74
CA HIS A 90 -1.86 2.35 -10.72
C HIS A 90 -1.56 3.11 -11.99
N PHE A 91 -1.01 4.31 -11.82
CA PHE A 91 -0.71 5.27 -12.87
C PHE A 91 0.81 5.30 -13.08
N ASP A 92 1.27 5.25 -14.33
CA ASP A 92 2.68 5.43 -14.71
C ASP A 92 2.78 6.57 -15.71
N ASP A 93 2.42 7.77 -15.23
CA ASP A 93 2.37 8.99 -16.02
C ASP A 93 2.64 10.21 -15.14
N PRO A 94 3.66 11.02 -15.46
CA PRO A 94 3.91 12.26 -14.74
C PRO A 94 2.79 13.30 -14.88
N ASP A 95 2.01 13.28 -15.97
CA ASP A 95 1.00 14.31 -16.24
C ASP A 95 -0.17 14.27 -15.22
N TYR A 96 -0.41 13.11 -14.60
CA TYR A 96 -1.44 12.93 -13.58
C TYR A 96 -0.96 13.28 -12.15
N PHE A 97 0.33 13.62 -11.97
CA PHE A 97 0.89 13.83 -10.64
C PHE A 97 0.15 14.95 -9.87
N ASP A 98 -0.06 16.10 -10.51
CA ASP A 98 -0.71 17.26 -9.88
C ASP A 98 -2.20 17.00 -9.59
N GLU A 99 -2.85 16.14 -10.37
CA GLU A 99 -4.24 15.75 -10.15
C GLU A 99 -4.36 14.80 -8.95
N ILE A 100 -3.54 13.74 -8.92
CA ILE A 100 -3.57 12.70 -7.88
C ILE A 100 -3.06 13.26 -6.55
N PHE A 101 -1.97 14.03 -6.56
CA PHE A 101 -1.32 14.56 -5.37
C PHE A 101 -1.69 16.01 -5.09
N ASN A 102 -2.91 16.44 -5.43
CA ASN A 102 -3.38 17.80 -5.19
C ASN A 102 -3.47 18.12 -3.68
N VAL A 103 -2.41 18.72 -3.13
CA VAL A 103 -2.33 19.07 -1.70
C VAL A 103 -3.17 20.31 -1.34
N THR A 104 -3.43 21.17 -2.32
CA THR A 104 -4.06 22.48 -2.08
C THR A 104 -5.57 22.38 -1.99
N ASN A 105 -6.19 21.65 -2.92
CA ASN A 105 -7.65 21.52 -3.04
C ASN A 105 -8.12 20.07 -2.96
N GLY A 106 -7.21 19.09 -3.00
CA GLY A 106 -7.56 17.67 -2.92
C GLY A 106 -7.89 17.26 -1.49
N LYS A 107 -9.07 16.65 -1.31
CA LYS A 107 -9.46 15.95 -0.10
C LYS A 107 -9.59 14.46 -0.43
N ALA A 108 -8.72 13.66 0.15
CA ALA A 108 -8.72 12.21 0.01
C ALA A 108 -8.44 11.56 1.35
N ASP A 109 -9.27 10.58 1.69
CA ASP A 109 -9.05 9.71 2.83
C ASP A 109 -8.16 8.55 2.41
N LYS A 110 -7.30 8.08 3.32
CA LYS A 110 -6.51 6.88 3.06
C LYS A 110 -7.43 5.66 3.00
N LEU A 111 -7.01 4.65 2.25
CA LEU A 111 -7.64 3.34 2.35
C LEU A 111 -7.40 2.78 3.77
N TYR A 112 -8.43 2.14 4.34
CA TYR A 112 -8.36 1.56 5.69
C TYR A 112 -7.15 0.63 5.88
N ARG A 113 -6.86 -0.22 4.88
CA ARG A 113 -5.69 -1.12 4.87
C ARG A 113 -4.36 -0.39 5.01
N VAL A 114 -4.24 0.80 4.41
CA VAL A 114 -3.03 1.64 4.45
C VAL A 114 -2.95 2.38 5.78
N ALA A 115 -4.06 2.92 6.25
CA ALA A 115 -4.13 3.60 7.55
C ALA A 115 -3.74 2.68 8.71
N ASN A 116 -4.18 1.42 8.67
CA ASN A 116 -3.94 0.44 9.71
C ASN A 116 -2.54 -0.22 9.65
N ALA A 117 -1.72 0.08 8.63
CA ALA A 117 -0.39 -0.50 8.47
C ALA A 117 0.57 -0.15 9.63
N PHE A 118 0.30 0.94 10.36
CA PHE A 118 1.14 1.44 11.46
C PHE A 118 0.65 1.04 12.87
N GLY A 119 -0.26 0.06 12.96
CA GLY A 119 -0.74 -0.51 14.22
C GLY A 119 -2.07 0.09 14.73
N PRO A 120 -2.58 -0.41 15.86
CA PRO A 120 -3.94 -0.14 16.34
C PRO A 120 -4.16 1.31 16.82
N TYR A 121 -3.08 2.05 17.05
CA TYR A 121 -3.13 3.46 17.41
C TYR A 121 -2.83 4.28 16.16
N PRO A 122 -3.77 5.12 15.69
CA PRO A 122 -3.55 5.89 14.48
C PRO A 122 -2.51 6.99 14.77
N ALA A 123 -1.24 6.67 14.53
CA ALA A 123 -0.17 7.65 14.43
C ALA A 123 -0.54 8.69 13.37
N THR A 124 0.11 9.86 13.38
CA THR A 124 -0.13 10.90 12.36
C THR A 124 -0.07 10.32 10.94
N ILE A 125 0.91 9.45 10.66
CA ILE A 125 1.06 8.78 9.36
C ILE A 125 -0.05 7.75 9.05
N GLY A 126 -0.62 7.11 10.06
CA GLY A 126 -1.71 6.12 9.93
C GLY A 126 -3.12 6.71 10.08
N THR A 127 -3.26 8.04 10.12
CA THR A 127 -4.58 8.69 10.22
C THR A 127 -5.31 8.60 8.88
N GLN A 128 -6.49 7.99 8.88
CA GLN A 128 -7.29 7.75 7.67
C GLN A 128 -8.00 9.02 7.16
N ASP A 129 -8.74 9.69 8.04
CA ASP A 129 -9.51 10.90 7.75
C ASP A 129 -8.59 12.07 7.39
N HIS A 130 -8.90 12.76 6.31
CA HIS A 130 -8.10 13.86 5.79
C HIS A 130 -7.95 15.03 6.79
N ASP A 131 -9.05 15.48 7.39
CA ASP A 131 -9.05 16.68 8.23
C ASP A 131 -8.30 16.43 9.54
N LEU A 132 -8.51 15.24 10.12
CA LEU A 132 -7.78 14.78 11.29
C LEU A 132 -6.29 14.59 10.97
N HIS A 133 -5.95 14.04 9.81
CA HIS A 133 -4.56 13.92 9.36
C HIS A 133 -3.93 15.31 9.21
N ARG A 134 -4.64 16.29 8.63
CA ARG A 134 -4.18 17.66 8.47
C ARG A 134 -3.85 18.31 9.81
N LEU A 135 -4.75 18.17 10.79
CA LEU A 135 -4.56 18.68 12.16
C LEU A 135 -3.36 18.03 12.86
N ARG A 136 -3.23 16.70 12.76
CA ARG A 136 -2.10 15.97 13.37
C ARG A 136 -0.78 16.29 12.68
N ARG A 137 -0.79 16.49 11.36
CA ARG A 137 0.40 16.85 10.58
C ARG A 137 0.86 18.27 10.88
N SER A 138 -0.05 19.23 11.10
CA SER A 138 0.34 20.61 11.42
C SER A 138 1.13 20.72 12.72
N ALA A 139 0.82 19.88 13.72
CA ALA A 139 1.56 19.85 15.00
C ALA A 139 3.04 19.44 14.83
N VAL A 140 3.38 18.63 13.83
CA VAL A 140 4.76 18.15 13.60
C VAL A 140 5.49 18.90 12.49
N ASN A 141 4.82 19.74 11.71
CA ASN A 141 5.42 20.45 10.58
C ASN A 141 6.58 21.36 10.98
N VAL A 142 6.57 21.92 12.20
CA VAL A 142 7.63 22.80 12.71
C VAL A 142 9.01 22.10 12.68
N PHE A 143 9.06 20.81 13.01
CA PHE A 143 10.31 20.02 13.01
C PHE A 143 10.90 19.81 11.61
N PHE A 144 10.10 19.98 10.56
CA PHE A 144 10.54 19.87 9.16
C PHE A 144 10.79 21.24 8.52
N SER A 145 10.77 22.33 9.30
CA SER A 145 11.13 23.65 8.80
C SER A 145 12.62 23.71 8.42
N LYS A 146 12.96 24.56 7.44
CA LYS A 146 14.36 24.77 7.03
C LYS A 146 15.27 25.08 8.23
N ARG A 147 14.78 25.89 9.17
CA ARG A 147 15.49 26.23 10.41
C ARG A 147 15.75 24.99 11.26
N SER A 148 14.71 24.23 11.60
CA SER A 148 14.85 23.02 12.42
C SER A 148 15.76 21.97 11.77
N VAL A 149 15.72 21.84 10.44
CA VAL A 149 16.63 20.98 9.70
C VAL A 149 18.08 21.46 9.84
N LEU A 150 18.35 22.76 9.61
CA LEU A 150 19.69 23.33 9.74
C LEU A 150 20.24 23.22 11.17
N ASP A 151 19.39 23.40 12.18
CA ASP A 151 19.75 23.25 13.59
C ASP A 151 20.14 21.80 13.92
N LEU A 152 19.57 20.82 13.22
CA LEU A 152 19.86 19.38 13.42
C LEU A 152 21.14 18.91 12.69
N VAL A 153 21.55 19.58 11.60
CA VAL A 153 22.70 19.19 10.76
C VAL A 153 23.98 18.96 11.58
N PRO A 154 24.42 19.88 12.48
CA PRO A 154 25.65 19.67 13.26
C PRO A 154 25.61 18.41 14.13
N HIS A 155 24.44 18.05 14.65
CA HIS A 155 24.25 16.83 15.45
C HIS A 155 24.44 15.58 14.61
N ILE A 156 23.84 15.55 13.41
CA ILE A 156 23.99 14.43 12.46
C ILE A 156 25.46 14.30 12.03
N GLN A 157 26.11 15.42 11.68
CA GLN A 157 27.52 15.44 11.29
C GLN A 157 28.43 14.87 12.37
N ARG A 158 28.18 15.21 13.65
CA ARG A 158 28.95 14.64 14.77
C ARG A 158 28.82 13.12 14.84
N ILE A 159 27.61 12.57 14.68
CA ILE A 159 27.38 11.12 14.69
C ILE A 159 28.15 10.45 13.54
N ILE A 160 28.09 11.02 12.34
CA ILE A 160 28.80 10.51 11.17
C ILE A 160 30.31 10.52 11.40
N VAL A 161 30.87 11.63 11.91
CA VAL A 161 32.30 11.74 12.21
C VAL A 161 32.73 10.69 13.23
N ASN A 162 31.98 10.54 14.32
CA ASN A 162 32.26 9.54 15.34
C ASN A 162 32.25 8.12 14.78
N PHE A 163 31.26 7.81 13.92
CA PHE A 163 31.17 6.52 13.24
C PHE A 163 32.39 6.26 12.35
N VAL A 164 32.80 7.24 11.54
CA VAL A 164 33.98 7.11 10.66
C VAL A 164 35.26 6.90 11.46
N VAL A 165 35.44 7.61 12.57
CA VAL A 165 36.61 7.44 13.45
C VAL A 165 36.63 6.03 14.05
N ALA A 166 35.50 5.57 14.59
CA ALA A 166 35.40 4.21 15.15
C ALA A 166 35.73 3.13 14.10
N LEU A 167 35.21 3.30 12.87
CA LEU A 167 35.44 2.36 11.78
C LEU A 167 36.91 2.32 11.35
N LYS A 168 37.58 3.47 11.29
CA LYS A 168 39.03 3.54 11.01
C LYS A 168 39.88 2.85 12.07
N MET A 169 39.56 3.05 13.36
CA MET A 169 40.27 2.38 14.45
C MET A 169 40.13 0.86 14.38
N HIS A 170 38.94 0.36 14.05
CA HIS A 170 38.72 -1.08 13.91
C HIS A 170 39.53 -1.69 12.76
N VAL A 171 39.53 -1.05 11.59
CA VAL A 171 40.33 -1.50 10.42
C VAL A 171 41.84 -1.47 10.72
N GLN A 172 42.32 -0.52 11.54
CA GLN A 172 43.74 -0.49 11.92
C GLN A 172 44.14 -1.60 12.89
N GLN A 173 43.22 -2.04 13.76
CA GLN A 173 43.46 -3.15 14.69
C GLN A 173 43.46 -4.52 14.00
N GLU A 174 42.67 -4.73 12.93
CA GLU A 174 42.69 -5.98 12.16
C GLU A 174 43.93 -6.13 11.26
N ASN A 175 44.59 -5.03 10.92
CA ASN A 175 45.78 -5.01 10.06
C ASN A 175 47.11 -5.02 10.85
N GLN A 176 47.05 -5.13 12.19
CA GLN A 176 48.20 -5.32 13.08
C GLN A 176 48.23 -6.74 13.63
#